data_AF-A0A2T2TQT3-F1
#
_entry.id   AF-A0A2T2TQT3-F1
#
_cell.length_a   1.000
_cell.length_b   1.000
_cell.length_c   1.000
_cell.angle_alpha   90.00
_cell.angle_beta   90.00
_cell.angle_gamma   90.00
#
_symmetry.space_group_name_H-M   'P 1'
#
loop_
_entity.id
_entity.type
_entity.pdbx_description
1 polymer ?
#
loop_
_entity_poly.entity_id
_entity_poly.type
_entity_poly.pdbx_seq_one_letter_code
_entity_poly.pdbx_strand_id
1 'polypeptide(L)' 'MKLIAGRFGGHGLKTPSGHQTRPSTARTREALFGLIDARIYLE' A
#
# COMPACT_ATOMS: atom_id res chain seq x y z
N MET A 1 7.33 0.14 7.38
CA MET A 1 6.27 0.41 6.36
C MET A 1 4.97 0.77 7.07
N LYS A 2 3.96 1.37 6.42
CA LYS A 2 2.65 1.66 7.04
C LYS A 2 1.47 1.31 6.14
N LEU A 3 0.35 0.93 6.75
CA LEU A 3 -0.93 0.76 6.08
C LEU A 3 -1.46 2.15 5.66
N ILE A 4 -1.96 2.24 4.43
CA ILE A 4 -2.32 3.53 3.80
C ILE A 4 -3.76 3.93 4.14
N ALA A 5 -4.71 2.98 4.07
CA ALA A 5 -6.13 3.22 4.25
C ALA A 5 -6.85 2.01 4.90
N GLY A 6 -8.17 2.11 5.05
CA GLY A 6 -9.03 1.09 5.66
C GLY A 6 -9.00 1.11 7.19
N ARG A 7 -9.55 0.06 7.82
CA ARG A 7 -9.70 -0.06 9.28
C ARG A 7 -8.41 0.19 10.08
N PHE A 8 -7.26 -0.15 9.50
CA PHE A 8 -5.96 -0.02 10.14
C PHE A 8 -5.08 1.04 9.47
N GLY A 9 -5.67 2.01 8.78
CA GLY A 9 -4.93 3.14 8.18
C GLY A 9 -3.96 3.77 9.19
N GLY A 10 -2.75 4.08 8.74
CA GLY A 10 -1.69 4.68 9.57
C GLY A 10 -0.90 3.70 10.45
N HIS A 11 -1.34 2.46 10.62
CA HIS A 11 -0.62 1.49 11.46
C HIS A 11 0.71 1.07 10.84
N GLY A 12 1.74 0.96 11.67
CA GLY A 12 3.08 0.54 11.28
C GLY A 12 3.19 -0.98 11.11
N LEU A 13 4.01 -1.41 10.16
CA LEU A 13 4.41 -2.80 9.94
C LEU A 13 5.93 -2.94 10.06
N LYS A 14 6.36 -4.01 10.72
CA LYS A 14 7.77 -4.41 10.75
C LYS A 14 8.20 -4.83 9.35
N THR A 15 9.22 -4.17 8.82
CA THR A 15 9.77 -4.47 7.49
C THR A 15 11.29 -4.52 7.54
N PRO A 16 11.95 -5.26 6.62
CA PRO A 16 13.40 -5.17 6.44
C PRO A 16 13.85 -3.72 6.33
N SER A 17 14.99 -3.40 6.93
CA SER A 17 15.51 -2.04 6.95
C SER A 17 16.19 -1.69 5.61
N GLY A 18 16.15 -0.41 5.24
CA GLY A 18 16.83 0.11 4.06
C GLY A 18 16.39 -0.55 2.75
N HIS A 19 17.37 -0.88 1.90
CA HIS A 19 17.17 -1.39 0.54
C HIS A 19 17.46 -2.90 0.44
N GLN A 20 17.24 -3.66 1.52
CA GLN A 20 17.44 -5.11 1.54
C GLN A 20 16.49 -5.88 0.61
N THR A 21 15.41 -5.23 0.15
CA THR A 21 14.44 -5.78 -0.79
C THR A 21 14.05 -4.72 -1.81
N ARG A 22 13.55 -5.15 -2.98
CA ARG A 22 12.94 -4.22 -3.94
C ARG A 22 11.84 -3.39 -3.25
N PRO A 23 11.90 -2.05 -3.30
CA PRO A 23 10.94 -1.22 -2.58
C PRO A 23 9.58 -1.23 -3.26
N SER A 24 8.52 -1.42 -2.47
CA SER A 24 7.18 -0.96 -2.80
C SER A 24 6.96 0.37 -2.08
N THR A 25 6.96 1.49 -2.80
CA THR A 25 6.76 2.80 -2.16
C THR A 25 5.30 2.97 -1.69
N ALA A 26 5.04 3.96 -0.83
CA ALA A 26 3.67 4.30 -0.45
C ALA A 26 2.81 4.63 -1.69
N ARG A 27 3.33 5.47 -2.60
CA ARG A 27 2.65 5.84 -3.84
C ARG A 27 2.35 4.63 -4.73
N THR A 28 3.29 3.69 -4.85
CA THR A 28 3.08 2.47 -5.65
C THR A 28 1.93 1.62 -5.09
N ARG A 29 1.85 1.46 -3.77
CA ARG A 29 0.75 0.72 -3.14
C ARG A 29 -0.57 1.47 -3.27
N GLU A 30 -0.57 2.78 -3.06
CA GLU A 30 -1.77 3.62 -3.22
C GLU A 30 -2.34 3.53 -4.63
N ALA A 31 -1.50 3.69 -5.66
CA ALA A 31 -1.91 3.56 -7.05
C ALA A 31 -2.47 2.16 -7.37
N LEU A 32 -1.82 1.10 -6.85
CA LEU A 32 -2.29 -0.27 -7.06
C LEU A 32 -3.69 -0.49 -6.48
N PHE A 33 -3.91 -0.09 -5.22
CA PHE A 33 -5.22 -0.26 -4.59
C PHE A 33 -6.29 0.64 -5.23
N GLY A 34 -5.94 1.85 -5.66
CA GLY A 34 -6.85 2.70 -6.43
C GLY A 34 -7.28 2.08 -7.77
N LEU A 35 -6.36 1.42 -8.48
CA LEU A 35 -6.68 0.69 -9.72
C LEU A 35 -7.59 -0.51 -9.48
N ILE A 36 -7.33 -1.28 -8.42
CA ILE A 36 -8.15 -2.43 -8.05
C ILE A 36 -9.56 -1.97 -7.64
N ASP A 37 -9.65 -0.93 -6.81
CA ASP A 37 -10.92 -0.35 -6.35
C ASP A 37 -11.77 0.15 -7.52
N ALA A 38 -11.14 0.92 -8.42
CA ALA A 38 -11.77 1.35 -9.66
C ALA A 38 -12.29 0.17 -10.48
N ARG A 39 -11.55 -0.94 -10.58
CA ARG A 39 -11.93 -2.10 -11.39
C ARG A 39 -13.00 -3.00 -10.75
N ILE A 40 -13.02 -3.12 -9.43
CA ILE A 40 -13.99 -3.95 -8.68
C ILE A 40 -15.36 -3.28 -8.63
N TYR A 41 -15.40 -1.96 -8.45
CA TYR A 41 -16.64 -1.19 -8.32
C TYR A 41 -16.99 -0.35 -9.55
N LEU A 42 -16.36 -0.65 -10.70
CA LEU A 42 -16.78 -0.15 -12.00
C LEU A 42 -18.12 -0.83 -12.35
N GLU A 43 -19.22 -0.11 -12.17
CA GLU A 43 -20.47 -0.34 -12.93
C GLU A 43 -20.29 0.17 -14.37
#